data_AF-A0A837HTN1-F1
#
_entry.id   AF-A0A837HTN1-F1
#
_cell.length_a   1.000
_cell.length_b   1.000
_cell.length_c   1.000
_cell.angle_alpha   90.00
_cell.angle_beta   90.00
_cell.angle_gamma   90.00
#
_symmetry.space_group_name_H-M   'P 1'
#
loop_
_entity.id
_entity.type
_entity.pdbx_description
1 polymer ?
#
loop_
_entity_poly.entity_id
_entity_poly.type
_entity_poly.pdbx_seq_one_letter_code
_entity_poly.pdbx_strand_id
1 'polypeptide(L)' 'AAVNMVLIVSSILFFFSLVSGGLKFILSMGKSEKADEAKRQIINALIGVVIVFATWGSLSFVGNFFGIDFTTFEIPTL' A
#
# COMPACT_ATOMS: atom_id res chain seq x y z
N ALA A 1 11.20 0.14 14.08
CA ALA A 1 10.70 -1.20 13.68
C ALA A 1 9.28 -1.21 13.11
N ALA A 2 8.34 -0.44 13.68
CA ALA A 2 6.93 -0.44 13.27
C ALA A 2 6.70 -0.02 11.80
N VAL A 3 7.42 0.98 11.31
CA VAL A 3 7.29 1.48 9.93
C VAL A 3 7.62 0.39 8.90
N ASN A 4 8.73 -0.34 9.08
CA ASN A 4 9.07 -1.46 8.20
C ASN A 4 8.00 -2.55 8.20
N MET A 5 7.39 -2.85 9.35
CA MET A 5 6.32 -3.84 9.44
C MET A 5 5.09 -3.40 8.62
N VAL A 6 4.69 -2.12 8.72
CA VAL A 6 3.58 -1.58 7.94
C VAL A 6 3.87 -1.65 6.44
N LEU A 7 5.09 -1.33 6.01
CA LEU A 7 5.48 -1.40 4.60
C LEU A 7 5.45 -2.84 4.07
N ILE A 8 5.94 -3.81 4.84
CA ILE A 8 5.91 -5.24 4.47
C ILE A 8 4.47 -5.73 4.37
N VAL A 9 3.64 -5.48 5.39
CA VAL A 9 2.23 -5.91 5.41
C VAL A 9 1.46 -5.27 4.25
N SER A 10 1.65 -3.97 4.01
CA SER A 10 0.99 -3.26 2.92
C SER A 10 1.39 -3.81 1.55
N SER A 11 2.66 -4.14 1.36
CA SER A 11 3.16 -4.73 0.10
C SER A 11 2.54 -6.11 -0.17
N ILE A 12 2.39 -6.94 0.87
CA ILE A 12 1.74 -8.25 0.76
C ILE A 12 0.26 -8.09 0.41
N LEU A 13 -0.46 -7.24 1.14
CA LEU A 13 -1.89 -7.00 0.89
C LEU A 13 -2.14 -6.42 -0.51
N PHE A 14 -1.29 -5.49 -0.95
CA PHE A 14 -1.31 -4.97 -2.31
C PHE A 14 -1.14 -6.07 -3.34
N PHE A 15 -0.14 -6.94 -3.17
CA PHE A 15 0.12 -8.01 -4.11
C PHE A 15 -1.08 -8.95 -4.26
N PHE A 16 -1.67 -9.41 -3.16
CA PHE A 16 -2.86 -10.26 -3.20
C PHE A 16 -4.07 -9.55 -3.81
N SER A 17 -4.28 -8.27 -3.50
CA SER A 17 -5.38 -7.50 -4.08
C SER A 17 -5.20 -7.25 -5.58
N LEU A 18 -3.96 -6.97 -6.02
CA LEU A 18 -3.63 -6.76 -7.43
C LEU A 18 -3.80 -8.05 -8.24
N VAL A 19 -3.27 -9.18 -7.75
CA VAL A 19 -3.38 -10.48 -8.42
C VAL A 19 -4.85 -10.90 -8.52
N SER A 20 -5.61 -10.83 -7.43
CA SER A 20 -7.03 -11.20 -7.45
C SER A 20 -7.87 -10.27 -8.33
N GLY A 21 -7.62 -8.95 -8.29
CA GLY A 21 -8.26 -7.99 -9.19
C GLY A 21 -7.91 -8.23 -10.65
N GLY A 22 -6.64 -8.51 -10.96
CA GLY A 22 -6.16 -8.82 -12.30
C GLY A 22 -6.77 -10.11 -12.86
N LEU A 23 -6.84 -11.18 -12.05
CA LEU A 23 -7.51 -12.42 -12.43
C LEU A 23 -9.00 -12.17 -12.73
N LYS A 24 -9.71 -11.46 -11.85
CA LYS A 24 -11.11 -11.09 -12.09
C LYS A 24 -11.30 -10.28 -13.37
N PHE A 25 -10.34 -9.39 -13.68
CA PHE A 25 -10.38 -8.57 -14.88
C PHE A 25 -10.24 -9.42 -16.15
N ILE A 26 -9.28 -10.35 -16.18
CA ILE A 26 -9.08 -11.29 -17.31
C ILE A 26 -10.31 -12.20 -17.48
N LEU A 27 -10.85 -12.70 -16.37
CA LEU A 27 -12.00 -13.62 -16.35
C LEU A 27 -13.35 -12.93 -16.57
N SER A 28 -13.39 -11.60 -16.69
CA SER A 28 -14.65 -10.86 -16.85
C SER A 28 -15.38 -11.15 -18.16
N MET A 29 -14.70 -11.75 -19.16
CA MET A 29 -15.25 -12.22 -20.43
C MET A 29 -16.21 -11.22 -21.13
N GLY A 30 -15.94 -9.92 -21.01
CA GLY A 30 -16.76 -8.86 -21.64
C GLY A 30 -18.03 -8.46 -20.88
N LYS A 31 -18.32 -9.03 -19.71
CA LYS A 31 -19.40 -8.54 -18.83
C LYS A 31 -18.94 -7.25 -18.16
N SER A 32 -19.54 -6.11 -18.56
CA SER A 32 -19.16 -4.76 -18.11
C SER A 32 -19.06 -4.63 -16.59
N GLU A 33 -20.04 -5.16 -15.86
CA GLU A 33 -20.10 -5.07 -14.40
C GLU A 33 -18.88 -5.73 -13.70
N LYS A 34 -18.50 -6.94 -14.11
CA LYS A 34 -17.37 -7.66 -13.53
C LYS A 34 -16.04 -7.02 -13.91
N ALA A 35 -15.93 -6.52 -15.13
CA ALA A 35 -14.74 -5.82 -15.60
C ALA A 35 -14.53 -4.52 -14.80
N ASP A 36 -15.61 -3.76 -14.56
CA ASP A 36 -15.53 -2.51 -13.83
C ASP A 36 -15.26 -2.72 -12.33
N GLU A 37 -15.85 -3.75 -11.72
CA GLU A 37 -15.53 -4.11 -10.34
C GLU A 37 -14.05 -4.50 -10.18
N ALA A 38 -13.52 -5.30 -11.12
CA ALA A 38 -12.12 -5.69 -11.13
C ALA A 38 -11.18 -4.49 -11.32
N LYS A 39 -11.51 -3.57 -12.25
CA LYS A 39 -10.75 -2.31 -12.42
C LYS A 39 -10.74 -1.48 -11.14
N ARG A 40 -11.89 -1.31 -10.48
CA ARG A 40 -12.00 -0.57 -9.22
C ARG A 40 -11.14 -1.22 -8.13
N GLN A 41 -11.14 -2.55 -8.04
CA GLN A 41 -10.27 -3.26 -7.11
C GLN A 41 -8.78 -2.97 -7.36
N ILE A 42 -8.34 -3.04 -8.63
CA ILE A 42 -6.95 -2.77 -9.03
C ILE A 42 -6.57 -1.32 -8.70
N ILE A 43 -7.41 -0.35 -9.07
CA ILE A 43 -7.19 1.08 -8.81
C ILE A 43 -7.10 1.34 -7.31
N ASN A 44 -8.01 0.79 -6.52
CA ASN A 44 -8.00 0.95 -5.07
C ASN A 44 -6.75 0.35 -4.43
N ALA A 45 -6.30 -0.82 -4.90
CA ALA A 45 -5.06 -1.42 -4.44
C ALA A 45 -3.85 -0.51 -4.73
N LEU A 46 -3.80 0.06 -5.94
CA LEU A 46 -2.73 0.96 -6.35
C LEU A 46 -2.71 2.25 -5.52
N ILE A 47 -3.88 2.86 -5.31
CA ILE A 47 -4.04 4.05 -4.46
C ILE A 47 -3.57 3.76 -3.03
N GLY A 48 -3.94 2.60 -2.47
CA GLY A 48 -3.52 2.20 -1.12
C GLY A 48 -2.00 2.19 -0.96
N VAL A 49 -1.28 1.62 -1.92
CA VAL A 49 0.20 1.63 -1.92
C VAL A 49 0.75 3.04 -2.01
N VAL A 50 0.24 3.84 -2.95
CA VAL A 50 0.67 5.23 -3.13
C VAL A 50 0.53 6.02 -1.83
N ILE A 51 -0.58 5.84 -1.11
CA ILE A 51 -0.82 6.52 0.18
C ILE A 51 0.20 6.07 1.24
N VAL A 52 0.48 4.78 1.35
CA VAL A 52 1.47 4.26 2.32
C VAL A 52 2.86 4.83 2.03
N PHE A 53 3.28 4.82 0.77
CA PHE A 53 4.56 5.40 0.36
C PHE A 53 4.61 6.92 0.55
N ALA A 54 3.55 7.64 0.20
CA ALA A 54 3.45 9.08 0.40
C ALA A 54 3.52 9.45 1.89
N THR A 55 2.89 8.64 2.75
CA THR A 55 2.93 8.83 4.21
C THR A 55 4.34 8.65 4.74
N TRP A 56 5.02 7.56 4.37
CA TRP A 56 6.41 7.33 4.75
C TRP A 56 7.35 8.44 4.24
N GLY A 57 7.23 8.80 2.96
CA GLY A 57 8.05 9.87 2.36
C GLY A 57 7.81 11.22 3.02
N SER A 58 6.57 11.52 3.42
CA SER A 58 6.23 12.75 4.16
C SER A 58 6.88 12.76 5.54
N LEU A 59 6.86 11.64 6.27
CA LEU A 59 7.54 11.53 7.57
C LEU A 59 9.05 11.71 7.45
N SER A 60 9.68 11.13 6.42
CA SER A 60 11.10 11.32 6.15
C SER A 60 11.43 12.77 5.74
N PHE A 61 10.56 13.42 4.96
CA PHE A 61 10.73 14.82 4.58
C PHE A 61 10.69 15.75 5.80
N VAL A 62 9.67 15.58 6.66
CA VAL A 62 9.55 16.33 7.92
C VAL A 62 10.72 16.01 8.85
N GLY A 63 11.09 14.74 9.00
CA GLY A 63 12.21 14.34 9.86
C GLY A 63 13.54 14.98 9.47
N ASN A 64 13.87 14.99 8.18
CA ASN A 64 15.06 15.67 7.67
C ASN A 64 15.03 17.19 7.89
N PHE A 65 13.85 17.82 7.86
CA PHE A 65 13.72 19.25 8.06
C PHE A 65 13.87 19.67 9.53
N PHE A 66 13.41 18.84 10.46
CA PHE A 66 13.48 19.10 11.90
C PHE A 66 14.67 18.42 12.60
N GLY A 67 15.45 17.60 11.87
CA GLY A 67 16.59 16.85 12.42
C GLY A 67 16.20 15.72 13.37
N ILE A 68 14.99 15.18 13.23
CA ILE A 68 14.42 14.13 14.10
C ILE A 68 14.02 12.93 13.24
N ASP A 69 14.48 11.73 13.60
CA ASP A 69 14.08 10.50 12.92
C ASP A 69 12.76 9.96 13.44
N PHE A 70 11.67 10.25 12.73
CA PHE A 70 10.33 9.71 13.04
C PHE A 70 10.14 8.24 12.62
N THR A 71 11.12 7.65 11.93
CA THR A 71 11.05 6.29 11.39
C THR A 71 11.59 5.24 12.35
N THR A 72 12.45 5.65 13.29
CA THR A 72 13.10 4.82 14.30
C THR A 72 12.30 4.78 15.59
N PHE A 73 11.08 4.24 15.52
CA PHE A 73 10.39 3.82 16.73
C PHE A 73 11.02 2.50 17.22
N GLU A 74 11.95 2.62 18.16
CA GLU A 74 12.48 1.52 18.98
C GLU A 74 11.58 1.40 20.21
N ILE A 75 10.93 0.24 20.38
CA ILE A 75 10.25 -0.06 21.64
C ILE A 75 11.37 -0.47 22.59
N PRO A 76 11.64 0.27 23.68
CA PRO A 76 12.62 -0.16 24.67
C PRO A 76 12.12 -1.48 25.27
N THR A 77 12.80 -2.57 24.93
CA THR A 77 12.63 -3.84 25.63
C THR A 77 13.35 -3.69 26.97
N LEU A 78 12.57 -3.82 28.06
CA LEU A 78 13.10 -3.87 29.43
C LEU A 78 14.09 -5.03 29.58
#